data_AF-A0A369M518-F1
#
_entry.id   AF-A0A369M518-F1
#
_cell.length_a   1.000
_cell.length_b   1.000
_cell.length_c   1.000
_cell.angle_alpha   90.00
_cell.angle_beta   90.00
_cell.angle_gamma   90.00
#
_symmetry.space_group_name_H-M   'P 1'
#
loop_
_entity.id
_entity.type
_entity.pdbx_description
1 polymer ?
#
loop_
_entity_poly.entity_id
_entity_poly.type
_entity_poly.pdbx_seq_one_letter_code
_entity_poly.pdbx_strand_id
1 'polypeptide(L)'
;MGDTELDEAFPVAEGQVGLGVDIVEIARVRRILERTPSFRERVFSEEERAYCDAAANPEVHYATRFAAKEAVVKALGTGFTRGIGVRDIEVRRNAKGRPYVVLSGRAKEVAAEQGVRELPLSLSFTHTDAVACAMAITEDSLRAAEKRVDPMEELSRQFKEARSMLDELDAPPATAAGAAPGTPVR
;
A
#
# COMPACT_ATOMS: atom_id res chain seq x y z
N MET A 1 -13.12 25.82 20.62
CA MET A 1 -11.83 25.46 21.26
C MET A 1 -11.83 23.94 21.41
N GLY A 2 -11.65 23.19 20.30
CA GLY A 2 -11.85 21.74 20.34
C GLY A 2 -11.72 20.94 19.03
N ASP A 3 -11.51 21.54 17.86
CA ASP A 3 -11.36 20.77 16.61
C ASP A 3 -9.92 20.75 16.06
N THR A 4 -9.04 21.65 16.51
CA THR A 4 -7.70 21.83 15.92
C THR A 4 -6.65 20.83 16.44
N GLU A 5 -6.84 20.22 17.61
CA GLU A 5 -5.85 19.29 18.21
C GLU A 5 -5.88 17.87 17.58
N LEU A 6 -6.98 17.47 16.94
CA LEU A 6 -7.10 16.13 16.35
C LEU A 6 -6.44 16.02 14.97
N ASP A 7 -6.42 17.11 14.20
CA ASP A 7 -5.72 17.16 12.89
C ASP A 7 -4.19 17.04 13.05
N GLU A 8 -3.64 17.43 14.20
CA GLU A 8 -2.21 17.29 14.50
C GLU A 8 -1.84 15.89 15.02
N ALA A 9 -2.79 15.11 15.54
CA ALA A 9 -2.54 13.77 16.08
C ALA A 9 -2.33 12.71 15.00
N PHE A 10 -2.87 12.93 13.80
CA PHE A 10 -2.69 12.09 12.62
C PHE A 10 -2.47 12.97 11.39
N PRO A 11 -1.30 13.62 11.25
CA PRO A 11 -1.01 14.38 10.04
C PRO A 11 -1.22 13.44 8.85
N VAL A 12 -2.08 13.84 7.91
CA VAL A 12 -2.32 13.09 6.68
C VAL A 12 -0.97 12.99 5.99
N ALA A 13 -0.33 11.82 6.10
CA ALA A 13 1.05 11.67 5.69
C ALA A 13 1.19 12.01 4.20
N GLU A 14 1.93 13.07 3.90
CA GLU A 14 2.42 13.33 2.55
C GLU A 14 3.23 12.10 2.11
N GLY A 15 2.76 11.42 1.07
CA GLY A 15 3.17 10.05 0.71
C GLY A 15 2.05 9.02 0.89
N GLN A 16 0.81 9.40 0.56
CA GLN A 16 -0.41 8.65 0.86
C GLN A 16 -0.42 7.27 0.19
N VAL A 17 -0.55 6.22 1.02
CA VAL A 17 -1.04 4.93 0.55
C VAL A 17 -2.49 5.14 0.13
N GLY A 18 -2.80 4.89 -1.14
CA GLY A 18 -4.17 4.92 -1.62
C GLY A 18 -4.92 3.67 -1.17
N LEU A 19 -6.11 3.82 -0.58
CA LEU A 19 -6.95 2.68 -0.19
C LEU A 19 -8.30 2.77 -0.88
N GLY A 20 -8.74 1.66 -1.44
CA GLY A 20 -10.08 1.53 -1.98
C GLY A 20 -10.75 0.26 -1.49
N VAL A 21 -11.99 0.42 -1.01
CA VAL A 21 -12.87 -0.70 -0.66
C VAL A 21 -14.16 -0.52 -1.44
N ASP A 22 -14.67 -1.62 -1.99
CA ASP A 22 -15.98 -1.62 -2.64
C ASP A 22 -16.74 -2.92 -2.38
N ILE A 23 -18.07 -2.78 -2.33
CA ILE A 23 -19.01 -3.87 -2.09
C ILE A 23 -20.09 -3.81 -3.17
N VAL A 24 -20.34 -4.95 -3.81
CA VAL A 24 -21.29 -5.09 -4.91
C VAL A 24 -22.25 -6.22 -4.62
N GLU A 25 -23.55 -5.91 -4.66
CA GLU A 25 -24.62 -6.90 -4.55
C GLU A 25 -24.63 -7.81 -5.79
N ILE A 26 -24.47 -9.12 -5.58
CA ILE A 26 -24.39 -10.14 -6.64
C ILE A 26 -25.72 -10.21 -7.41
N ALA A 27 -26.85 -10.13 -6.71
CA ALA A 27 -28.17 -10.14 -7.33
C ALA A 27 -28.42 -8.92 -8.23
N ARG A 28 -27.79 -7.77 -7.94
CA ARG A 28 -27.83 -6.60 -8.83
C ARG A 28 -27.03 -6.86 -10.11
N VAL A 29 -25.83 -7.42 -10.01
CA VAL A 29 -25.00 -7.74 -11.19
C VAL A 29 -25.67 -8.79 -12.06
N ARG A 30 -26.24 -9.84 -11.46
CA ARG A 30 -27.04 -10.84 -12.17
C ARG A 30 -28.16 -10.21 -12.99
N ARG A 31 -28.98 -9.36 -12.38
CA ARG A 31 -30.07 -8.64 -13.07
C ARG A 31 -29.56 -7.79 -14.23
N ILE A 32 -28.40 -7.14 -14.08
CA ILE A 32 -27.80 -6.33 -15.15
C ILE A 32 -27.32 -7.22 -16.30
N LEU A 33 -26.66 -8.34 -16.00
CA LEU A 33 -26.17 -9.28 -17.02
C LEU A 33 -27.31 -9.91 -17.82
N GLU A 34 -28.44 -10.21 -17.17
CA GLU A 34 -29.65 -10.74 -17.81
C GLU A 34 -30.34 -9.68 -18.67
N ARG A 35 -30.50 -8.45 -18.15
CA ARG A 35 -31.22 -7.36 -18.84
C ARG A 35 -30.40 -6.68 -19.94
N THR A 36 -29.07 -6.69 -19.83
CA THR A 36 -28.19 -5.93 -20.72
C THR A 36 -26.96 -6.78 -21.04
N PRO A 37 -27.06 -7.69 -22.03
CA PRO A 37 -25.96 -8.57 -22.42
C PRO A 37 -24.67 -7.81 -22.76
N SER A 38 -24.79 -6.63 -23.40
CA SER A 38 -23.65 -5.77 -23.76
C SER A 38 -22.91 -5.17 -22.55
N PHE A 39 -23.46 -5.27 -21.33
CA PHE A 39 -22.77 -4.81 -20.12
C PHE A 39 -21.46 -5.57 -19.93
N ARG A 40 -21.48 -6.90 -20.09
CA ARG A 40 -20.29 -7.72 -19.85
C ARG A 40 -19.15 -7.33 -20.78
N GLU A 41 -19.49 -7.07 -22.03
CA GLU A 41 -18.53 -6.58 -23.02
C GLU A 41 -18.01 -5.24 -22.54
N ARG A 42 -18.85 -4.22 -22.35
CA ARG A 42 -18.39 -2.85 -22.06
C ARG A 42 -17.54 -2.71 -20.80
N VAL A 43 -17.70 -3.59 -19.82
CA VAL A 43 -17.07 -3.47 -18.48
C VAL A 43 -15.84 -4.38 -18.32
N PHE A 44 -15.83 -5.55 -18.95
CA PHE A 44 -14.81 -6.57 -18.69
C PHE A 44 -13.98 -6.87 -19.95
N SER A 45 -12.72 -7.24 -19.76
CA SER A 45 -11.84 -7.73 -20.84
C SER A 45 -12.34 -9.07 -21.40
N GLU A 46 -11.72 -9.55 -22.48
CA GLU A 46 -11.99 -10.89 -22.99
C GLU A 46 -11.58 -11.97 -21.98
N GLU A 47 -10.43 -11.81 -21.36
CA GLU A 47 -9.86 -12.74 -20.38
C GLU A 47 -10.67 -12.76 -19.08
N GLU A 48 -11.16 -11.60 -18.62
CA GLU A 48 -12.07 -11.53 -17.47
C GLU A 48 -13.37 -12.26 -17.76
N ARG A 49 -13.96 -12.06 -18.95
CA ARG A 49 -15.19 -12.74 -19.36
C ARG A 49 -14.98 -14.25 -19.46
N ALA A 50 -13.92 -14.68 -20.14
CA ALA A 50 -13.59 -16.10 -20.27
C ALA A 50 -13.42 -16.76 -18.89
N TYR A 51 -12.76 -16.09 -17.95
CA TYR A 51 -12.64 -16.58 -16.58
C TYR A 51 -14.00 -16.67 -15.86
N CYS A 52 -14.83 -15.62 -15.96
CA CYS A 52 -16.11 -15.59 -15.25
C CYS A 52 -17.10 -16.60 -15.82
N ASP A 53 -17.17 -16.72 -17.14
CA ASP A 53 -18.10 -17.61 -17.84
C ASP A 53 -17.72 -19.09 -17.65
N ALA A 54 -16.47 -19.41 -17.34
CA ALA A 54 -16.02 -20.76 -17.03
C ALA A 54 -16.35 -21.21 -15.59
N ALA A 55 -16.77 -20.29 -14.72
CA ALA A 55 -17.07 -20.60 -13.33
C ALA A 55 -18.51 -21.12 -13.15
N ALA A 56 -18.75 -21.89 -12.08
CA ALA A 56 -20.07 -22.45 -11.79
C ALA A 56 -21.16 -21.38 -11.60
N ASN A 57 -20.81 -20.23 -11.00
CA ASN A 57 -21.71 -19.10 -10.77
C ASN A 57 -21.10 -17.82 -11.37
N PRO A 58 -21.22 -17.59 -12.69
CA PRO A 58 -20.57 -16.48 -13.37
C PRO A 58 -20.86 -15.10 -12.77
N GLU A 59 -22.09 -14.86 -12.31
CA GLU A 59 -22.53 -13.60 -11.72
C GLU A 59 -21.74 -13.21 -10.46
N VAL A 60 -21.35 -14.19 -9.64
CA VAL A 60 -20.52 -13.99 -8.44
C VAL A 60 -19.14 -13.48 -8.87
N HIS A 61 -18.58 -14.11 -9.90
CA HIS A 61 -17.27 -13.74 -10.41
C HIS A 61 -17.29 -12.38 -11.08
N TYR A 62 -18.28 -12.08 -11.91
CA TYR A 62 -18.47 -10.74 -12.49
C TYR A 62 -18.62 -9.66 -11.42
N ALA A 63 -19.45 -9.90 -10.39
CA ALA A 63 -19.62 -8.97 -9.29
C ALA A 63 -18.30 -8.72 -8.54
N THR A 64 -17.53 -9.77 -8.29
CA THR A 64 -16.22 -9.66 -7.65
C THR A 64 -15.22 -8.84 -8.47
N ARG A 65 -15.22 -8.96 -9.81
CA ARG A 65 -14.35 -8.14 -10.68
C ARG A 65 -14.83 -6.71 -10.74
N PHE A 66 -16.15 -6.49 -10.73
CA PHE A 66 -16.71 -5.14 -10.71
C PHE A 66 -16.33 -4.41 -9.41
N ALA A 67 -16.50 -5.05 -8.26
CA ALA A 67 -16.05 -4.52 -6.96
C ALA A 67 -14.54 -4.22 -6.98
N ALA A 68 -13.74 -5.11 -7.57
CA ALA A 68 -12.31 -4.90 -7.69
C ALA A 68 -11.95 -3.68 -8.54
N LYS A 69 -12.60 -3.48 -9.69
CA LYS A 69 -12.38 -2.30 -10.54
C LYS A 69 -12.71 -1.01 -9.77
N GLU A 70 -13.83 -0.97 -9.07
CA GLU A 70 -14.23 0.16 -8.21
C GLU A 70 -13.21 0.40 -7.09
N ALA A 71 -12.79 -0.65 -6.40
CA ALA A 71 -11.78 -0.56 -5.35
C ALA A 71 -10.44 0.00 -5.88
N VAL A 72 -9.98 -0.46 -7.04
CA VAL A 72 -8.75 0.04 -7.68
C VAL A 72 -8.87 1.52 -8.02
N VAL A 73 -9.99 1.93 -8.63
CA VAL A 73 -10.22 3.34 -8.96
C VAL A 73 -10.23 4.24 -7.73
N LYS A 74 -10.81 3.77 -6.62
CA LYS A 74 -10.78 4.50 -5.34
C LYS A 74 -9.37 4.59 -4.78
N ALA A 75 -8.60 3.50 -4.83
CA ALA A 75 -7.21 3.50 -4.41
C ALA A 75 -6.35 4.48 -5.22
N LEU A 76 -6.64 4.66 -6.51
CA LEU A 76 -5.99 5.64 -7.38
C LEU A 76 -6.53 7.08 -7.20
N GLY A 77 -7.49 7.34 -6.30
CA GLY A 77 -7.96 8.68 -5.95
C GLY A 77 -8.69 9.47 -7.05
N THR A 78 -9.02 8.83 -8.17
CA THR A 78 -9.56 9.51 -9.36
C THR A 78 -11.05 9.30 -9.57
N GLY A 79 -11.64 8.16 -9.18
CA GLY A 79 -13.03 7.86 -9.56
C GLY A 79 -13.19 7.59 -11.08
N PHE A 80 -14.20 6.83 -11.49
CA PHE A 80 -14.42 6.54 -12.93
C PHE A 80 -14.80 7.80 -13.73
N THR A 81 -15.38 8.80 -13.07
CA THR A 81 -15.82 10.05 -13.70
C THR A 81 -14.68 10.98 -14.08
N ARG A 82 -13.45 10.75 -13.58
CA ARG A 82 -12.26 11.55 -13.92
C ARG A 82 -11.41 10.94 -15.03
N GLY A 83 -12.01 10.12 -15.89
CA GLY A 83 -11.42 9.69 -17.17
C GLY A 83 -10.77 8.31 -17.19
N ILE A 84 -10.73 7.58 -16.07
CA ILE A 84 -10.35 6.16 -16.10
C ILE A 84 -11.50 5.36 -16.71
N GLY A 85 -11.24 4.69 -17.84
CA GLY A 85 -12.17 3.75 -18.43
C GLY A 85 -12.33 2.50 -17.57
N VAL A 86 -13.54 1.93 -17.51
CA VAL A 86 -13.78 0.72 -16.70
C VAL A 86 -12.94 -0.48 -17.16
N ARG A 87 -12.60 -0.54 -18.45
CA ARG A 87 -11.70 -1.56 -19.02
C ARG A 87 -10.21 -1.22 -18.88
N ASP A 88 -9.86 -0.03 -18.44
CA ASP A 88 -8.46 0.33 -18.18
C ASP A 88 -7.88 -0.45 -16.99
N ILE A 89 -8.76 -1.05 -16.19
CA ILE A 89 -8.41 -1.90 -15.05
C ILE A 89 -8.89 -3.31 -15.35
N GLU A 90 -7.97 -4.26 -15.34
CA GLU A 90 -8.28 -5.68 -15.53
C GLU A 90 -7.81 -6.48 -14.32
N VAL A 91 -8.63 -7.43 -13.88
CA VAL A 91 -8.35 -8.29 -12.71
C VAL A 91 -8.08 -9.72 -13.16
N ARG A 92 -6.83 -10.14 -13.00
CA ARG A 92 -6.36 -11.48 -13.35
C ARG A 92 -6.01 -12.29 -12.11
N ARG A 93 -5.77 -13.60 -12.29
CA ARG A 93 -5.22 -14.48 -11.26
C ARG A 93 -3.95 -15.14 -11.77
N ASN A 94 -2.96 -15.28 -10.92
CA ASN A 94 -1.77 -16.04 -11.25
C ASN A 94 -2.00 -17.55 -11.08
N ALA A 95 -1.00 -18.37 -11.40
CA ALA A 95 -1.07 -19.83 -11.28
C ALA A 95 -1.34 -20.33 -9.85
N LYS A 96 -1.04 -19.53 -8.82
CA LYS A 96 -1.34 -19.82 -7.40
C LYS A 96 -2.72 -19.31 -6.98
N GLY A 97 -3.52 -18.78 -7.92
CA GLY A 97 -4.85 -18.25 -7.67
C GLY A 97 -4.86 -16.84 -7.03
N ARG A 98 -3.71 -16.21 -6.77
CA ARG A 98 -3.65 -14.86 -6.20
C ARG A 98 -4.13 -13.84 -7.23
N PRO A 99 -5.11 -12.98 -6.91
CA PRO A 99 -5.56 -11.93 -7.81
C PRO A 99 -4.50 -10.83 -7.94
N TYR A 100 -4.41 -10.24 -9.12
CA TYR A 100 -3.56 -9.08 -9.39
C TYR A 100 -4.22 -8.18 -10.44
N VAL A 101 -3.82 -6.91 -10.45
CA VAL A 101 -4.37 -5.88 -11.32
C VAL A 101 -3.43 -5.63 -12.50
N VAL A 102 -4.00 -5.50 -13.69
CA VAL A 102 -3.32 -5.03 -14.89
C VAL A 102 -3.94 -3.70 -15.27
N LEU A 103 -3.12 -2.65 -15.30
CA LEU A 103 -3.54 -1.30 -15.69
C LEU A 103 -3.16 -1.02 -17.14
N SER A 104 -4.07 -0.38 -17.85
CA SER A 104 -3.90 0.12 -19.21
C SER A 104 -4.51 1.52 -19.33
N GLY A 105 -4.40 2.15 -20.51
CA GLY A 105 -5.02 3.44 -20.79
C GLY A 105 -4.74 4.51 -19.71
N ARG A 106 -5.78 5.26 -19.35
CA ARG A 106 -5.67 6.36 -18.39
C ARG A 106 -5.34 5.86 -16.98
N ALA A 107 -5.80 4.66 -16.60
CA ALA A 107 -5.49 4.11 -15.27
C ALA A 107 -3.98 3.90 -15.09
N LYS A 108 -3.29 3.44 -16.13
CA LYS A 108 -1.84 3.25 -16.11
C LYS A 108 -1.10 4.59 -15.99
N GLU A 109 -1.55 5.60 -16.72
CA GLU A 109 -0.99 6.95 -16.66
C GLU A 109 -1.12 7.56 -15.26
N VAL A 110 -2.33 7.52 -14.69
CA VAL A 110 -2.60 8.01 -13.33
C VAL A 110 -1.74 7.30 -12.29
N ALA A 111 -1.63 5.97 -12.39
CA ALA A 111 -0.80 5.20 -11.47
C ALA A 111 0.69 5.60 -11.58
N ALA A 112 1.18 5.88 -12.79
CA ALA A 112 2.55 6.35 -13.01
C ALA A 112 2.76 7.78 -12.49
N GLU A 113 1.81 8.69 -12.74
CA GLU A 113 1.82 10.08 -12.23
C GLU A 113 1.86 10.12 -10.70
N GLN A 114 1.19 9.17 -10.04
CA GLN A 114 1.17 9.03 -8.57
C GLN A 114 2.35 8.20 -8.02
N GLY A 115 3.24 7.70 -8.87
CA GLY A 115 4.38 6.86 -8.45
C GLY A 115 3.94 5.54 -7.80
N VAL A 116 2.81 4.96 -8.22
CA VAL A 116 2.34 3.66 -7.72
C VAL A 116 3.29 2.55 -8.16
N ARG A 117 3.80 1.79 -7.19
CA ARG A 117 4.75 0.69 -7.39
C ARG A 117 4.10 -0.67 -7.27
N GLU A 118 3.19 -0.80 -6.32
CA GLU A 118 2.42 -2.01 -6.12
C GLU A 118 0.96 -1.69 -5.95
N LEU A 119 0.11 -2.60 -6.43
CA LEU A 119 -1.33 -2.50 -6.28
C LEU A 119 -1.92 -3.80 -5.70
N PRO A 120 -1.65 -4.13 -4.42
CA PRO A 120 -2.23 -5.30 -3.79
C PRO A 120 -3.75 -5.29 -3.86
N LEU A 121 -4.32 -6.43 -4.22
CA LEU A 121 -5.75 -6.64 -4.33
C LEU A 121 -6.16 -7.88 -3.53
N SER A 122 -7.21 -7.74 -2.73
CA SER A 122 -7.86 -8.84 -2.02
C SER A 122 -9.34 -8.89 -2.42
N LEU A 123 -9.87 -10.10 -2.58
CA LEU A 123 -11.22 -10.37 -3.05
C LEU A 123 -11.89 -11.36 -2.11
N SER A 124 -13.12 -11.07 -1.72
CA SER A 124 -13.98 -11.98 -0.95
C SER A 124 -15.41 -11.88 -1.47
N PHE A 125 -16.23 -12.89 -1.22
CA PHE A 125 -17.66 -12.84 -1.53
C PHE A 125 -18.44 -13.78 -0.63
N THR A 126 -19.72 -13.47 -0.46
CA THR A 126 -20.73 -14.33 0.15
C THR A 126 -21.70 -14.78 -0.93
N HIS A 127 -22.87 -15.30 -0.53
CA HIS A 127 -23.96 -15.60 -1.45
C HIS A 127 -24.68 -14.33 -1.96
N THR A 128 -24.56 -13.20 -1.26
CA THR A 128 -25.26 -11.94 -1.59
C THR A 128 -24.32 -10.86 -2.09
N ASP A 129 -23.09 -10.79 -1.58
CA ASP A 129 -22.22 -9.64 -1.74
C ASP A 129 -20.82 -10.05 -2.16
N ALA A 130 -20.24 -9.30 -3.08
CA ALA A 130 -18.83 -9.38 -3.43
C ALA A 130 -18.10 -8.15 -2.89
N VAL A 131 -16.92 -8.37 -2.30
CA VAL A 131 -16.11 -7.33 -1.66
C VAL A 131 -14.71 -7.35 -2.25
N ALA A 132 -14.18 -6.17 -2.50
CA ALA A 132 -12.79 -5.99 -2.90
C ALA A 132 -12.10 -4.91 -2.09
N CYS A 133 -10.84 -5.16 -1.75
CA CYS A 133 -9.95 -4.19 -1.12
C CYS A 133 -8.71 -4.05 -2.00
N ALA A 134 -8.41 -2.83 -2.43
CA ALA A 134 -7.24 -2.48 -3.21
C ALA A 134 -6.40 -1.44 -2.46
N MET A 135 -5.08 -1.59 -2.53
CA MET A 135 -4.13 -0.64 -1.96
C MET A 135 -3.19 -0.17 -3.06
N ALA A 136 -2.91 1.12 -3.15
CA ALA A 136 -1.91 1.70 -4.03
C ALA A 136 -0.71 2.10 -3.16
N ILE A 137 0.37 1.34 -3.28
CA ILE A 137 1.62 1.59 -2.56
C ILE A 137 2.49 2.44 -3.49
N THR A 138 2.76 3.68 -3.08
CA THR A 138 3.55 4.65 -3.87
C THR A 138 5.02 4.65 -3.45
N GLU A 139 5.90 5.20 -4.30
CA GLU A 139 7.31 5.43 -3.95
C GLU A 139 7.45 6.26 -2.68
N ASP A 140 6.61 7.29 -2.52
CA ASP A 140 6.63 8.14 -1.33
C ASP A 140 6.15 7.38 -0.08
N SER A 141 5.16 6.49 -0.21
CA SER A 141 4.73 5.60 0.88
C SER A 141 5.88 4.69 1.35
N LEU A 142 6.65 4.15 0.41
CA LEU A 142 7.80 3.28 0.71
C LEU A 142 8.92 4.07 1.39
N ARG A 143 9.28 5.24 0.86
CA ARG A 143 10.27 6.15 1.47
C ARG A 143 9.86 6.58 2.87
N ALA A 144 8.57 6.87 3.09
CA ALA A 144 8.04 7.23 4.39
C ALA A 144 8.12 6.06 5.39
N ALA A 145 7.92 4.82 4.94
CA ALA A 145 8.07 3.63 5.77
C ALA A 145 9.54 3.37 6.15
N GLU A 146 10.48 3.47 5.20
CA GLU A 146 11.92 3.34 5.45
C GLU A 146 12.41 4.40 6.45
N LYS A 147 12.01 5.66 6.25
CA LYS A 147 12.26 6.77 7.18
C LYS A 147 11.60 6.62 8.55
N ARG A 148 10.69 5.67 8.79
CA ARG A 148 10.16 5.37 10.14
C ARG A 148 10.94 4.27 10.84
N VAL A 149 11.64 3.43 10.08
CA VAL A 149 12.51 2.37 10.62
C VAL A 149 13.88 2.94 11.01
N ASP A 150 14.45 3.81 10.17
CA ASP A 150 15.75 4.48 10.40
C ASP A 150 15.83 5.34 11.68
N PRO A 151 14.81 6.12 12.11
CA PRO A 151 14.85 6.94 13.31
C PRO A 151 15.10 6.15 14.60
N MET A 152 14.65 4.90 14.67
CA MET A 152 14.90 4.05 15.84
C MET A 152 16.35 3.57 15.87
N GLU A 153 16.95 3.33 14.71
CA GLU A 153 18.38 3.01 14.58
C GLU A 153 19.25 4.24 14.87
N GLU A 154 18.87 5.41 14.34
CA GLU A 154 19.49 6.72 14.58
C GLU A 154 19.49 7.07 16.08
N LEU A 155 18.34 6.91 16.76
CA LEU A 155 18.20 7.13 18.20
C LEU A 155 19.06 6.16 19.01
N SER A 156 19.09 4.87 18.61
CA SER A 156 19.93 3.86 19.24
C SER A 156 21.42 4.17 19.08
N ARG A 157 21.83 4.73 17.95
CA ARG A 157 23.21 5.21 17.70
C ARG A 157 23.53 6.40 18.61
N GLN A 158 22.66 7.41 18.67
CA GLN A 158 22.84 8.58 19.54
C GLN A 158 22.94 8.21 21.02
N PHE A 159 22.11 7.27 21.50
CA PHE A 159 22.22 6.78 22.89
C PHE A 159 23.54 6.04 23.15
N LYS A 160 24.02 5.25 22.18
CA LYS A 160 25.35 4.61 22.28
C LYS A 160 26.48 5.63 22.34
N GLU A 161 26.45 6.64 21.48
CA GLU A 161 27.45 7.72 21.46
C GLU A 161 27.42 8.51 22.77
N ALA A 162 26.25 8.94 23.23
CA ALA A 162 26.09 9.67 24.48
C ALA A 162 26.59 8.86 25.69
N ARG A 163 26.34 7.56 25.72
CA ARG A 163 26.84 6.66 26.77
C ARG A 163 28.36 6.52 26.72
N SER A 164 28.94 6.39 25.53
CA SER A 164 30.40 6.35 25.37
C SER A 164 31.07 7.64 25.86
N MET A 165 30.46 8.80 25.58
CA MET A 165 30.97 10.10 26.06
C MET A 165 30.93 10.21 27.59
N LEU A 166 29.87 9.68 28.23
CA LEU A 166 29.76 9.64 29.69
C LEU A 166 30.82 8.70 30.30
N ASP A 167 31.02 7.52 29.71
CA ASP A 167 32.04 6.56 30.14
C ASP A 167 33.47 7.15 30.03
N GLU A 168 33.73 8.01 29.02
CA GLU A 168 35.00 8.73 28.87
C GLU A 168 35.20 9.84 29.92
N LEU A 169 34.13 10.51 30.34
CA LEU A 169 34.19 11.57 31.38
C LEU A 169 34.36 10.99 32.78
N ASP A 170 33.81 9.80 33.03
CA ASP A 170 33.96 9.07 34.30
C ASP A 170 35.27 8.26 34.38
N ALA A 171 36.09 8.28 33.32
CA ALA A 171 37.39 7.63 33.34
C ALA A 171 38.34 8.34 34.34
N PRO A 172 38.99 7.60 35.26
CA PRO A 172 39.91 8.20 36.21
C PRO A 172 41.08 8.87 35.47
N PRO A 173 41.58 10.03 35.94
CA PRO A 173 42.68 10.71 35.29
C PRO A 173 43.87 9.77 35.19
N ALA A 174 44.43 9.64 33.98
CA ALA A 174 45.59 8.80 33.73
C ALA A 174 46.67 9.14 34.76
N THR A 175 46.97 8.19 35.64
CA THR A 175 48.00 8.36 36.66
C THR A 175 49.33 8.60 35.95
N ALA A 176 49.79 9.85 35.95
CA ALA A 176 51.15 10.20 35.61
C ALA A 176 52.06 9.56 36.67
N ALA A 177 52.56 8.36 36.39
CA ALA A 177 53.63 7.75 37.14
C ALA A 177 54.88 8.62 36.95
N GLY A 178 55.14 9.48 37.94
CA GLY A 178 56.33 10.31 38.01
C GLY A 178 57.58 9.43 38.01
N ALA A 179 58.37 9.57 36.94
CA ALA A 179 59.76 9.18 36.96
C ALA A 179 60.53 10.12 37.89
N ALA A 180 61.19 9.56 38.90
CA ALA A 180 62.25 10.25 39.64
C ALA A 180 63.57 9.51 39.40
N PRO A 181 64.62 10.19 38.90
CA PRO A 181 65.95 9.61 38.71
C PRO A 181 66.79 9.79 39.98
N GLY A 182 67.48 8.74 40.42
CA GLY A 182 68.43 8.78 41.54
C GLY A 182 69.67 7.93 41.22
N THR A 183 70.72 8.61 40.80
CA THR A 183 72.06 8.16 40.35
C THR A 183 72.83 7.32 41.40
N PRO A 184 73.70 6.38 41.01
CA PRO A 184 74.44 5.53 41.95
C PRO A 184 75.70 6.21 42.52
N VAL A 185 76.06 5.91 43.76
CA VAL A 185 77.40 6.19 44.31
C VAL A 185 77.90 4.98 45.10
N ARG A 186 79.01 4.42 44.57
CA ARG A 186 80.05 3.52 45.10
C ARG A 186 79.77 2.60 46.29
#